data_AF-A0A4Y2BQT3-F1
#
_entry.id   AF-A0A4Y2BQT3-F1
#
_cell.length_a   1.000
_cell.length_b   1.000
_cell.length_c   1.000
_cell.angle_alpha   90.00
_cell.angle_beta   90.00
_cell.angle_gamma   90.00
#
_symmetry.space_group_name_H-M   'P 1'
#
loop_
_entity.id
_entity.type
_entity.pdbx_description
1 polymer ?
#
loop_
_entity_poly.entity_id
_entity_poly.type
_entity_poly.pdbx_seq_one_letter_code
_entity_poly.pdbx_strand_id
1 'polypeptide(L)'
;MFPIVDEFIKTYNVEEKNVKIVFVTIENHLAMLTKNFKKCFLADENLVASYEWLEIHFEIAEEEIFIHFKASGEIKRQFSNKSVFAFWTGVDDEFSALKTRAFRILLTFSASYLCETEFSEVAALKTEYRSQLNIEKEFRVSISNIKPSIEKLCSARQAKGSH
;
A
#
# COMPACT_ATOMS: atom_id res chain seq x y z
N MET A 1 22.68 2.83 12.65
CA MET A 1 22.37 3.45 13.96
C MET A 1 21.57 4.72 13.69
N PHE A 2 20.51 4.99 14.45
CA PHE A 2 19.55 6.08 14.17
C PHE A 2 20.17 7.45 14.50
N PRO A 3 20.58 8.28 13.52
CA PRO A 3 21.40 9.48 13.77
C PRO A 3 20.73 10.51 14.68
N ILE A 4 19.40 10.60 14.57
CA ILE A 4 18.56 11.53 15.33
C ILE A 4 18.50 11.15 16.82
N VAL A 5 18.55 9.85 17.14
CA VAL A 5 18.51 9.37 18.53
C VAL A 5 19.85 9.67 19.21
N ASP A 6 20.97 9.50 18.50
CA ASP A 6 22.31 9.81 19.01
C ASP A 6 22.50 11.30 19.28
N GLU A 7 21.97 12.16 18.40
CA GLU A 7 21.98 13.61 18.58
C GLU A 7 21.14 14.03 19.79
N PHE A 8 19.97 13.41 19.99
CA PHE A 8 19.10 13.66 21.14
C PHE A 8 19.76 13.27 22.47
N ILE A 9 20.41 12.10 22.53
CA ILE A 9 21.09 11.62 23.74
C ILE A 9 22.23 12.56 24.14
N LYS A 10 23.02 13.02 23.16
CA LYS A 10 24.11 13.98 23.38
C LYS A 10 23.61 15.34 23.85
N THR A 11 22.49 15.82 23.30
CA THR A 11 21.93 17.15 23.61
C THR A 11 21.35 17.23 25.03
N TYR A 12 20.75 16.14 25.52
CA TYR A 12 20.03 16.13 26.80
C TYR A 12 20.75 15.38 27.93
N ASN A 13 21.98 14.90 27.71
CA ASN A 13 22.79 14.17 28.68
C ASN A 13 22.01 13.06 29.42
N VAL A 14 21.26 12.27 28.63
CA VAL A 14 20.33 11.26 29.14
C VAL A 14 21.12 10.11 29.78
N GLU A 15 20.69 9.66 30.96
CA GLU A 15 21.33 8.53 31.65
C GLU A 15 21.41 7.29 30.75
N GLU A 16 22.60 6.68 30.68
CA GLU A 16 22.91 5.53 29.82
C GLU A 16 21.93 4.35 29.99
N LYS A 17 21.38 4.19 31.20
CA LYS A 17 20.37 3.17 31.52
C LYS A 17 19.05 3.42 30.77
N ASN A 18 18.60 4.66 30.68
CA ASN A 18 17.35 5.02 30.00
C ASN A 18 17.51 4.88 28.48
N VAL A 19 18.70 5.20 27.97
CA VAL A 19 19.07 4.98 26.56
C VAL A 19 18.97 3.49 26.21
N LYS A 20 19.59 2.61 27.01
CA LYS A 20 19.52 1.15 26.80
C LYS A 20 18.09 0.62 26.79
N ILE A 21 17.24 1.09 27.70
CA ILE A 21 15.82 0.67 27.78
C ILE A 21 15.07 1.06 26.50
N VAL A 22 15.28 2.27 25.98
CA VAL A 22 14.65 2.75 24.75
C VAL A 22 15.11 1.92 23.54
N PHE A 23 16.40 1.65 23.42
CA PHE A 23 16.93 0.82 22.33
C PHE A 23 16.35 -0.60 22.34
N VAL A 24 16.34 -1.26 23.49
CA VAL A 24 15.73 -2.60 23.63
C VAL A 24 14.24 -2.58 23.26
N THR A 25 13.54 -1.51 23.62
CA THR A 25 12.11 -1.35 23.30
C THR A 25 11.90 -1.18 21.79
N ILE A 26 12.74 -0.40 21.12
CA ILE A 26 12.71 -0.20 19.66
C ILE A 26 13.01 -1.52 18.95
N GLU A 27 14.06 -2.25 19.36
CA GLU A 27 14.42 -3.54 18.77
C GLU A 27 13.29 -4.57 18.89
N ASN A 28 12.69 -4.67 20.09
CA ASN A 28 11.56 -5.55 20.31
C ASN A 28 10.36 -5.17 19.45
N HIS A 29 10.05 -3.88 19.35
CA HIS A 29 8.95 -3.39 18.52
C HIS A 29 9.19 -3.68 17.02
N LEU A 30 10.41 -3.45 16.53
CA LEU A 30 10.80 -3.76 15.14
C LEU A 30 10.75 -5.26 14.85
N ALA A 31 11.17 -6.11 15.79
CA ALA A 31 11.07 -7.55 15.66
C ALA A 31 9.60 -8.01 15.61
N MET A 32 8.73 -7.39 16.42
CA MET A 32 7.31 -7.69 16.45
C MET A 32 6.61 -7.23 15.16
N LEU A 33 6.92 -6.03 14.67
CA LEU A 33 6.49 -5.52 13.37
C LEU A 33 6.93 -6.44 12.26
N THR A 34 8.20 -6.83 12.21
CA THR A 34 8.74 -7.76 11.20
C THR A 34 7.95 -9.06 11.20
N LYS A 35 7.70 -9.65 12.37
CA LYS A 35 6.88 -10.86 12.49
C LYS A 35 5.45 -10.68 11.99
N ASN A 36 4.82 -9.55 12.30
CA ASN A 36 3.48 -9.24 11.85
C ASN A 36 3.42 -8.98 10.34
N PHE A 37 4.40 -8.27 9.77
CA PHE A 37 4.53 -8.07 8.33
C PHE A 37 4.69 -9.40 7.60
N LYS A 38 5.53 -10.32 8.11
CA LYS A 38 5.65 -11.67 7.54
C LYS A 38 4.31 -12.42 7.56
N LYS A 39 3.54 -12.28 8.64
CA LYS A 39 2.21 -12.92 8.76
C LYS A 39 1.18 -12.32 7.81
N CYS A 40 1.18 -11.00 7.61
CA CYS A 40 0.21 -10.31 6.78
C CYS A 40 0.54 -10.38 5.28
N PHE A 41 1.83 -10.35 4.91
CA PHE A 41 2.26 -10.20 3.52
C PHE A 41 3.00 -11.43 2.95
N LEU A 42 3.52 -12.33 3.79
CA LEU A 42 4.42 -13.42 3.38
C LEU A 42 3.96 -14.80 3.88
N ALA A 43 2.65 -14.99 4.12
CA ALA A 43 2.12 -16.26 4.60
C ALA A 43 2.21 -17.41 3.56
N ASP A 44 2.52 -17.10 2.29
CA ASP A 44 2.70 -18.05 1.20
C ASP A 44 4.07 -17.82 0.53
N GLU A 45 4.99 -18.76 0.70
CA GLU A 45 6.35 -18.71 0.14
C GLU A 45 6.34 -18.62 -1.39
N ASN A 46 5.29 -19.10 -2.07
CA ASN A 46 5.14 -18.96 -3.52
C ASN A 46 4.71 -17.54 -3.91
N LEU A 47 3.90 -16.87 -3.09
CA LEU A 47 3.66 -15.44 -3.26
C LEU A 47 4.98 -14.70 -3.10
N VAL A 48 5.74 -14.91 -2.03
CA VAL A 48 7.02 -14.21 -1.81
C VAL A 48 7.97 -14.33 -3.02
N ALA A 49 8.13 -15.53 -3.59
CA ALA A 49 8.91 -15.75 -4.81
C ALA A 49 8.34 -14.98 -6.02
N SER A 50 7.01 -14.92 -6.17
CA SER A 50 6.35 -14.12 -7.22
C SER A 50 6.44 -12.61 -7.03
N TYR A 51 6.84 -12.12 -5.86
CA TYR A 51 7.15 -10.70 -5.59
C TYR A 51 8.66 -10.49 -5.37
N GLU A 52 9.48 -11.51 -5.52
CA GLU A 52 10.94 -11.43 -5.38
C GLU A 52 11.55 -10.58 -6.50
N TRP A 53 10.93 -10.56 -7.70
CA TRP A 53 11.29 -9.58 -8.72
C TRP A 53 11.02 -8.14 -8.26
N LEU A 54 10.01 -7.91 -7.40
CA LEU A 54 9.66 -6.62 -6.78
C LEU A 54 10.60 -6.23 -5.63
N GLU A 55 11.72 -6.93 -5.44
CA GLU A 55 12.78 -6.46 -4.56
C GLU A 55 13.29 -5.11 -5.06
N ILE A 56 12.88 -4.06 -4.36
CA ILE A 56 13.22 -2.67 -4.66
C ILE A 56 14.64 -2.41 -4.15
N HIS A 57 15.63 -3.07 -4.74
CA HIS A 57 17.06 -2.83 -4.47
C HIS A 57 17.44 -1.45 -5.02
N PHE A 58 17.97 -0.57 -4.17
CA PHE A 58 18.61 0.67 -4.62
C PHE A 58 19.98 0.31 -5.19
N GLU A 59 20.15 0.42 -6.51
CA GLU A 59 21.50 0.56 -7.05
C GLU A 59 22.09 1.86 -6.52
N ILE A 60 23.36 1.85 -6.08
CA ILE A 60 24.06 2.97 -5.42
C ILE A 60 23.96 4.27 -6.24
N ALA A 61 23.91 4.17 -7.57
CA ALA A 61 23.75 5.29 -8.49
C ALA A 61 22.38 5.99 -8.37
N GLU A 62 21.32 5.27 -8.02
CA GLU A 62 19.98 5.84 -7.85
C GLU A 62 19.85 6.64 -6.56
N GLU A 63 20.67 6.32 -5.55
CA GLU A 63 20.63 6.98 -4.24
C GLU A 63 21.18 8.42 -4.30
N GLU A 64 22.26 8.65 -5.05
CA GLU A 64 22.78 10.01 -5.30
C GLU A 64 21.79 10.87 -6.09
N ILE A 65 21.18 10.30 -7.14
CA ILE A 65 20.14 10.96 -7.94
C ILE A 65 18.94 11.30 -7.05
N PHE A 66 18.56 10.40 -6.15
CA PHE A 66 17.47 10.63 -5.21
C PHE A 66 17.78 11.75 -4.19
N ILE A 67 19.02 11.81 -3.69
CA ILE A 67 19.46 12.89 -2.79
C ILE A 67 19.35 14.25 -3.50
N HIS A 68 19.85 14.36 -4.73
CA HIS A 68 19.75 15.58 -5.53
C HIS A 68 18.28 15.95 -5.82
N PHE A 69 17.47 14.96 -6.22
CA PHE A 69 16.03 15.12 -6.46
C PHE A 69 15.28 15.66 -5.23
N LYS A 70 15.60 15.15 -4.03
CA LYS A 70 15.02 15.60 -2.75
C LYS A 70 15.59 16.92 -2.25
N ALA A 71 16.76 17.35 -2.72
CA ALA A 71 17.33 18.63 -2.35
C ALA A 71 16.62 19.82 -3.04
N SER A 72 16.04 19.59 -4.22
CA SER A 72 15.33 20.64 -4.98
C SER A 72 14.06 21.13 -4.28
N GLY A 73 14.02 22.44 -3.99
CA GLY A 73 12.84 23.11 -3.42
C GLY A 73 11.65 23.14 -4.38
N GLU A 74 11.91 23.22 -5.69
CA GLU A 74 10.87 23.22 -6.71
C GLU A 74 10.18 21.86 -6.81
N ILE A 75 10.94 20.76 -6.76
CA ILE A 75 10.39 19.40 -6.79
C ILE A 75 9.50 19.16 -5.56
N LYS A 76 9.92 19.61 -4.37
CA LYS A 76 9.08 19.55 -3.15
C LYS A 76 7.77 20.33 -3.33
N ARG A 77 7.85 21.55 -3.87
CA ARG A 77 6.68 22.39 -4.13
C ARG A 77 5.71 21.72 -5.10
N GLN A 78 6.22 21.12 -6.18
CA GLN A 78 5.38 20.40 -7.14
C GLN A 78 4.75 19.15 -6.53
N PHE A 79 5.46 18.42 -5.68
CA PHE A 79 4.93 17.25 -4.99
C PHE A 79 3.74 17.61 -4.09
N SER A 80 3.82 18.73 -3.36
CA SER A 80 2.71 19.18 -2.51
C SER A 80 1.49 19.70 -3.27
N ASN A 81 1.67 20.19 -4.50
CA ASN A 81 0.62 20.84 -5.28
C ASN A 81 -0.08 19.91 -6.29
N LYS A 82 0.45 18.70 -6.51
CA LYS A 82 -0.07 17.74 -7.48
C LYS A 82 -0.49 16.44 -6.77
N SER A 83 -1.42 15.69 -7.39
CA SER A 83 -1.65 14.31 -6.96
C SER A 83 -0.39 13.47 -7.21
N VAL A 84 -0.21 12.39 -6.47
CA VAL A 84 0.98 11.52 -6.58
C VAL A 84 1.19 11.05 -8.02
N PHE A 85 0.12 10.65 -8.71
CA PHE A 85 0.19 10.25 -10.13
C PHE A 85 0.55 11.43 -11.05
N ALA A 86 -0.09 12.59 -10.88
CA ALA A 86 0.17 13.78 -11.70
C ALA A 86 1.58 14.36 -11.46
N PHE A 87 2.13 14.18 -10.27
CA PHE A 87 3.50 14.52 -9.95
C PHE A 87 4.47 13.64 -10.74
N TRP A 88 4.42 12.31 -10.55
CA TRP A 88 5.37 11.39 -11.16
C TRP A 88 5.27 11.33 -12.69
N THR A 89 4.08 11.55 -13.27
CA THR A 89 3.94 11.67 -14.74
C THR A 89 4.67 12.89 -15.30
N GLY A 90 4.69 14.00 -14.56
CA GLY A 90 5.33 15.26 -14.95
C GLY A 90 6.77 15.45 -14.48
N VAL A 91 7.39 14.43 -13.85
CA VAL A 91 8.83 14.42 -13.57
C VAL A 91 9.60 14.26 -14.87
N ASP A 92 10.64 15.08 -15.02
CA ASP A 92 11.53 15.11 -16.19
C ASP A 92 12.26 13.77 -16.41
N ASP A 93 12.59 13.48 -17.66
CA ASP A 93 13.19 12.21 -18.06
C ASP A 93 14.62 12.03 -17.52
N GLU A 94 15.26 13.11 -17.04
CA GLU A 94 16.51 13.05 -16.28
C GLU A 94 16.38 12.23 -14.99
N PHE A 95 15.16 12.09 -14.46
CA PHE A 95 14.82 11.26 -13.31
C PHE A 95 13.98 10.03 -13.71
N SER A 96 14.09 9.57 -14.95
CA SER A 96 13.31 8.43 -15.48
C SER A 96 13.44 7.15 -14.65
N ALA A 97 14.60 6.89 -14.05
CA ALA A 97 14.79 5.76 -13.12
C ALA A 97 13.89 5.89 -11.87
N LEU A 98 13.90 7.05 -11.21
CA LEU A 98 13.05 7.35 -10.05
C LEU A 98 11.56 7.30 -10.42
N LYS A 99 11.21 7.85 -11.58
CA LYS A 99 9.84 7.84 -12.13
C LYS A 99 9.35 6.41 -12.34
N THR A 100 10.13 5.57 -13.00
CA THR A 100 9.81 4.16 -13.26
C THR A 100 9.59 3.41 -11.95
N ARG A 101 10.47 3.63 -10.97
CA ARG A 101 10.38 3.01 -9.64
C ARG A 101 9.14 3.47 -8.87
N ALA A 102 8.84 4.77 -8.90
CA ALA A 102 7.64 5.30 -8.28
C ALA A 102 6.37 4.68 -8.87
N PHE A 103 6.29 4.57 -10.21
CA PHE A 103 5.15 3.90 -10.85
C PHE A 103 5.07 2.43 -10.49
N ARG A 104 6.21 1.73 -10.40
CA ARG A 104 6.23 0.33 -9.97
C ARG A 104 5.63 0.15 -8.59
N ILE A 105 6.03 0.98 -7.62
CA ILE A 105 5.48 0.98 -6.25
C ILE A 105 3.98 1.31 -6.27
N LEU A 106 3.57 2.35 -7.00
CA LEU A 106 2.17 2.77 -7.08
C LEU A 106 1.29 1.67 -7.70
N LEU A 107 1.76 1.03 -8.76
CA LEU A 107 1.07 -0.06 -9.42
C LEU A 107 0.95 -1.28 -8.51
N THR A 108 2.04 -1.72 -7.88
CA THR A 108 2.02 -2.84 -6.93
C THR A 108 1.06 -2.55 -5.77
N PHE A 109 1.10 -1.35 -5.20
CA PHE A 109 0.19 -0.96 -4.12
C PHE A 109 -1.27 -1.00 -4.58
N SER A 110 -1.58 -0.42 -5.74
CA SER A 110 -2.94 -0.42 -6.27
C SER A 110 -3.45 -1.83 -6.57
N ALA A 111 -2.61 -2.71 -7.12
CA ALA A 111 -2.96 -4.07 -7.44
C ALA A 111 -3.18 -4.91 -6.17
N SER A 112 -2.29 -4.81 -5.17
CA SER A 112 -2.45 -5.50 -3.89
C SER A 112 -3.68 -5.00 -3.13
N TYR A 113 -3.89 -3.69 -3.05
CA TYR A 113 -5.06 -3.11 -2.39
C TYR A 113 -6.38 -3.54 -3.04
N LEU A 114 -6.45 -3.54 -4.37
CA LEU A 114 -7.63 -4.02 -5.09
C LEU A 114 -7.87 -5.51 -4.81
N CYS A 115 -6.83 -6.34 -4.90
CA CYS A 115 -6.88 -7.76 -4.60
C CYS A 115 -7.37 -8.05 -3.16
N GLU A 116 -6.84 -7.35 -2.17
CA GLU A 116 -7.25 -7.48 -0.77
C GLU A 116 -8.70 -7.01 -0.54
N THR A 117 -9.10 -5.92 -1.20
CA THR A 117 -10.48 -5.40 -1.15
C THR A 117 -11.44 -6.42 -1.75
N GLU A 118 -11.11 -6.95 -2.92
CA GLU A 118 -11.84 -8.00 -3.61
C GLU A 118 -12.00 -9.24 -2.72
N PHE A 119 -10.90 -9.77 -2.17
CA PHE A 119 -10.98 -10.93 -1.27
C PHE A 119 -11.78 -10.66 0.01
N SER A 120 -11.66 -9.47 0.58
CA SER A 120 -12.43 -9.07 1.76
C SER A 120 -13.92 -9.04 1.46
N GLU A 121 -14.31 -8.57 0.28
CA GLU A 121 -15.70 -8.51 -0.11
C GLU A 121 -16.29 -9.90 -0.43
N VAL A 122 -15.51 -10.78 -1.06
CA VAL A 122 -15.89 -12.20 -1.19
C VAL A 122 -16.08 -12.86 0.18
N ALA A 123 -15.19 -12.58 1.14
CA ALA A 123 -15.29 -13.09 2.49
C ALA A 123 -16.57 -12.60 3.18
N ALA A 124 -16.89 -11.30 3.05
CA ALA A 124 -18.11 -10.69 3.58
C ALA A 124 -19.38 -11.31 2.99
N LEU A 125 -19.45 -11.43 1.65
CA LEU A 125 -20.57 -12.07 0.94
C LEU A 125 -20.78 -13.52 1.39
N LYS A 126 -19.69 -14.26 1.60
CA LYS A 126 -19.74 -15.65 2.08
C LYS A 126 -20.22 -15.76 3.53
N THR A 127 -19.90 -14.80 4.39
CA THR A 127 -20.35 -14.82 5.80
C THR A 127 -21.80 -14.41 5.97
N GLU A 128 -22.29 -13.43 5.20
CA GLU A 128 -23.66 -12.93 5.35
C GLU A 128 -24.70 -13.79 4.62
N TYR A 129 -24.36 -14.41 3.49
CA TYR A 129 -25.33 -15.09 2.61
C TYR A 129 -25.02 -16.57 2.39
N ARG A 130 -24.58 -17.27 3.44
CA ARG A 130 -24.07 -18.66 3.46
C ARG A 130 -24.88 -19.74 2.72
N SER A 131 -26.09 -19.47 2.23
CA SER A 131 -26.94 -20.47 1.56
C SER A 131 -27.87 -19.97 0.44
N GLN A 132 -27.79 -18.70 -0.02
CA GLN A 132 -28.83 -18.16 -0.93
C GLN A 132 -28.36 -17.34 -2.14
N LEU A 133 -27.07 -17.01 -2.31
CA LEU A 133 -26.62 -16.14 -3.41
C LEU A 133 -25.56 -16.77 -4.31
N ASN A 134 -25.62 -16.39 -5.60
CA ASN A 134 -24.54 -16.66 -6.54
C ASN A 134 -23.43 -15.62 -6.31
N ILE A 135 -22.37 -16.06 -5.64
CA ILE A 135 -21.24 -15.24 -5.21
C ILE A 135 -20.63 -14.45 -6.37
N GLU A 136 -20.51 -15.05 -7.56
CA GLU A 136 -19.87 -14.40 -8.71
C GLU A 136 -20.66 -13.16 -9.19
N LYS A 137 -22.00 -13.25 -9.19
CA LYS A 137 -22.85 -12.14 -9.64
C LYS A 137 -22.86 -10.98 -8.66
N GLU A 138 -22.93 -11.27 -7.37
CA GLU A 138 -22.94 -10.25 -6.32
C GLU A 138 -21.57 -9.59 -6.18
N PHE A 139 -20.51 -10.39 -6.24
CA PHE A 139 -19.14 -9.89 -6.23
C PHE A 139 -18.86 -8.93 -7.39
N ARG A 140 -19.34 -9.27 -8.61
CA ARG A 140 -19.21 -8.38 -9.78
C ARG A 140 -19.93 -7.05 -9.59
N VAL A 141 -21.02 -7.01 -8.83
CA VAL A 141 -21.76 -5.77 -8.53
C VAL A 141 -21.04 -4.98 -7.44
N SER A 142 -20.50 -5.64 -6.41
CA SER A 142 -19.87 -5.00 -5.25
C SER A 142 -18.55 -4.30 -5.60
N ILE A 143 -17.72 -4.93 -6.44
CA ILE A 143 -16.44 -4.37 -6.90
C ILE A 143 -16.61 -3.34 -8.02
N SER A 144 -17.82 -3.19 -8.56
CA SER A 144 -18.07 -2.30 -9.67
C SER A 144 -18.26 -0.87 -9.20
N ASN A 145 -17.48 0.05 -9.77
CA ASN A 145 -17.75 1.49 -9.66
C ASN A 145 -18.99 1.94 -10.46
N ILE A 146 -19.67 1.02 -11.16
CA ILE A 146 -20.86 1.33 -11.96
C ILE A 146 -22.08 1.31 -11.04
N LYS A 147 -22.72 2.47 -10.89
CA LYS A 147 -23.95 2.58 -10.11
C LYS A 147 -25.09 1.79 -10.78
N PRO A 148 -25.69 0.79 -10.12
CA PRO A 148 -26.75 0.01 -10.73
C PRO A 148 -28.01 0.87 -10.93
N SER A 149 -28.57 0.83 -12.14
CA SER A 149 -29.82 1.50 -12.47
C SER A 149 -31.00 0.66 -11.98
N ILE A 150 -31.33 0.80 -10.69
CA ILE A 150 -32.38 0.03 -10.01
C ILE A 150 -33.73 0.19 -10.71
N GLU A 151 -34.06 1.39 -11.18
CA GLU A 151 -35.31 1.67 -11.90
C GLU A 151 -35.46 0.82 -13.17
N LYS A 152 -34.39 0.71 -13.98
CA LYS A 152 -34.38 -0.16 -15.17
C LYS A 152 -34.51 -1.63 -14.77
N LEU A 153 -33.80 -2.08 -13.75
CA LEU A 153 -33.87 -3.46 -13.27
C LEU A 153 -35.27 -3.83 -12.75
N CYS A 154 -35.92 -2.93 -12.01
CA CYS A 154 -37.28 -3.11 -11.51
C CYS A 154 -38.31 -3.11 -12.65
N SER A 155 -38.15 -2.25 -13.67
CA SER A 155 -39.04 -2.23 -14.84
C SER A 155 -38.93 -3.49 -15.71
N ALA A 156 -37.78 -4.17 -15.72
CA ALA A 156 -37.53 -5.36 -16.52
C ALA A 156 -37.96 -6.67 -15.83
N ARG A 157 -38.18 -6.69 -14.50
CA ARG A 157 -38.75 -7.84 -13.80
C ARG A 157 -40.26 -7.68 -13.69
N GLN A 158 -41.00 -8.55 -14.37
CA GLN A 158 -42.45 -8.67 -14.21
C GLN A 158 -42.76 -9.19 -12.80
N ALA A 159 -43.59 -8.46 -12.03
CA ALA A 159 -44.05 -8.90 -10.72
C ALA A 159 -44.81 -10.22 -10.88
N LYS A 160 -44.26 -11.32 -10.38
CA LYS A 160 -45.04 -12.56 -10.26
C LYS A 160 -45.96 -12.37 -9.07
N GLY A 161 -47.25 -12.17 -9.35
CA GLY A 161 -48.28 -12.24 -8.32
C GLY A 161 -48.19 -13.61 -7.62
N SER A 162 -48.14 -13.61 -6.30
CA SER A 162 -48.31 -14.85 -5.54
C SER A 162 -49.76 -15.30 -5.68
N HIS A 163 -49.97 -16.57 -6.00
CA HIS A 163 -51.25 -17.25 -5.86
C HIS A 163 -51.48 -17.67 -4.41
#